data_AF-A0A7H8QBH5-F1
#
_entry.id   AF-A0A7H8QBH5-F1
#
_cell.length_a   1.000
_cell.length_b   1.000
_cell.length_c   1.000
_cell.angle_alpha   90.00
_cell.angle_beta   90.00
_cell.angle_gamma   90.00
#
_symmetry.space_group_name_H-M   'P 1'
#
loop_
_entity.id
_entity.type
_entity.pdbx_description
1 polymer ?
#
loop_
_entity_poly.entity_id
_entity_poly.type
_entity_poly.pdbx_seq_one_letter_code
_entity_poly.pdbx_strand_id
1 'polypeptide(L)'
;MQHNQLLTTEKVQYTFTRVKDTYEENGQKFITLFGRLTVQNDGQSKSAWVEIEEVKWEQATEKLKNMPDAMYMFNVSKQIFKDLLHIANSHHQELYCLTPVYLAREYNQLHN
;
A
#
# COMPACT_ATOMS: atom_id res chain seq x y z
N MET A 1 32.22 14.82 34.52
CA MET A 1 30.80 14.41 34.39
C MET A 1 30.56 14.15 32.90
N GLN A 2 30.37 12.89 32.51
CA GLN A 2 30.23 12.49 31.11
C GLN A 2 28.77 12.64 30.65
N HIS A 3 28.60 13.30 29.50
CA HIS A 3 27.34 13.48 28.79
C HIS A 3 26.74 12.11 28.40
N ASN A 4 25.51 11.83 28.86
CA ASN A 4 24.62 10.88 28.19
C ASN A 4 23.53 11.69 27.50
N GLN A 5 23.80 12.17 26.27
CA GLN A 5 22.74 12.59 25.36
C GLN A 5 21.99 11.32 24.95
N LEU A 6 20.82 11.10 25.55
CA LEU A 6 19.82 10.17 25.04
C LEU A 6 19.44 10.64 23.64
N LEU A 7 20.03 10.04 22.61
CA LEU A 7 19.58 10.17 21.23
C LEU A 7 18.20 9.49 21.15
N THR A 8 17.14 10.24 21.40
CA THR A 8 15.79 9.85 20.98
C THR A 8 15.81 9.80 19.47
N THR A 9 16.09 8.61 18.94
CA THR A 9 16.06 8.36 17.50
C THR A 9 14.59 8.31 17.14
N GLU A 10 14.03 9.44 16.70
CA GLU A 10 12.66 9.54 16.18
C GLU A 10 12.41 8.37 15.21
N LYS A 11 11.47 7.48 15.56
CA LYS A 11 11.24 6.26 14.80
C LYS A 11 10.26 6.56 13.68
N VAL A 12 10.77 7.12 12.59
CA VAL A 12 9.98 7.33 11.38
C VAL A 12 9.69 5.97 10.72
N GLN A 13 8.41 5.63 10.58
CA GLN A 13 7.94 4.43 9.89
C GLN A 13 7.39 4.79 8.51
N TYR A 14 7.83 4.04 7.50
CA TYR A 14 7.37 4.16 6.13
C TYR A 14 6.59 2.91 5.74
N THR A 15 5.38 3.09 5.22
CA THR A 15 4.47 1.99 4.93
C THR A 15 3.90 2.12 3.53
N PHE A 16 3.82 0.99 2.83
CA PHE A 16 3.05 0.83 1.60
C PHE A 16 1.88 -0.12 1.84
N THR A 17 0.66 0.33 1.60
CA THR A 17 -0.55 -0.48 1.62
C THR A 17 -1.04 -0.67 0.19
N ARG A 18 -1.38 -1.90 -0.17
CA ARG A 18 -2.16 -2.19 -1.37
C ARG A 18 -3.36 -3.05 -1.03
N VAL A 19 -4.46 -2.76 -1.70
CA VAL A 19 -5.70 -3.49 -1.55
C VAL A 19 -6.24 -3.86 -2.90
N LYS A 20 -6.80 -5.07 -2.95
CA LYS A 20 -7.70 -5.52 -3.99
C LYS A 20 -8.92 -6.10 -3.29
N ASP A 21 -10.07 -5.65 -3.71
CA ASP A 21 -11.37 -6.10 -3.22
C ASP A 21 -12.28 -6.34 -4.41
N THR A 22 -13.24 -7.24 -4.26
CA THR A 22 -14.14 -7.62 -5.34
C THR A 22 -15.56 -7.57 -4.83
N TYR A 23 -16.43 -6.87 -5.55
CA TYR A 23 -17.83 -6.76 -5.16
C TYR A 23 -18.74 -6.89 -6.39
N GLU A 24 -20.02 -7.10 -6.12
CA GLU A 24 -21.06 -7.18 -7.15
C GLU A 24 -22.09 -6.08 -6.91
N GLU A 25 -22.43 -5.37 -7.97
CA GLU A 25 -23.47 -4.35 -7.97
C GLU A 25 -24.33 -4.54 -9.22
N ASN A 26 -25.64 -4.70 -9.04
CA ASN A 26 -26.61 -4.93 -10.13
C ASN A 26 -26.24 -6.10 -11.08
N GLY A 27 -25.68 -7.19 -10.52
CA GLY A 27 -25.23 -8.35 -11.30
C GLY A 27 -23.93 -8.12 -12.07
N GLN A 28 -23.32 -6.95 -11.97
CA GLN A 28 -22.02 -6.64 -12.53
C GLN A 28 -20.96 -6.77 -11.44
N LYS A 29 -19.93 -7.58 -11.71
CA LYS A 29 -18.78 -7.73 -10.83
C LYS A 29 -17.72 -6.67 -11.11
N PHE A 30 -17.14 -6.11 -10.06
CA PHE A 30 -16.11 -5.08 -10.07
C PHE A 30 -14.93 -5.47 -9.20
N ILE A 31 -13.77 -4.90 -9.51
CA ILE A 31 -12.54 -5.00 -8.72
C ILE A 31 -12.17 -3.59 -8.29
N THR A 32 -12.10 -3.36 -6.98
CA THR A 32 -11.59 -2.11 -6.39
C THR A 32 -10.13 -2.30 -6.03
N LEU A 33 -9.28 -1.40 -6.52
CA LEU A 33 -7.86 -1.38 -6.25
C LEU A 33 -7.50 -0.06 -5.58
N PHE A 34 -6.72 -0.12 -4.50
CA PHE A 34 -6.14 1.10 -3.95
C PHE A 34 -4.74 0.90 -3.42
N GLY A 35 -3.94 1.96 -3.53
CA GLY A 35 -2.58 2.05 -3.04
C GLY A 35 -2.43 3.24 -2.09
N ARG A 36 -1.68 3.06 -1.01
CA ARG A 36 -1.40 4.14 -0.06
C ARG A 36 0.04 4.09 0.42
N LEU A 37 0.69 5.25 0.42
CA LEU A 37 2.01 5.45 1.00
C LEU A 37 1.85 6.30 2.26
N THR A 38 2.27 5.78 3.41
CA THR A 38 2.13 6.44 4.70
C THR A 38 3.49 6.64 5.36
N VAL A 39 3.71 7.84 5.91
CA VAL A 39 4.84 8.17 6.79
C VAL A 39 4.29 8.48 8.17
N GLN A 40 4.77 7.76 9.19
CA GLN A 40 4.42 8.01 10.59
C GLN A 40 5.66 8.50 11.34
N ASN A 41 5.54 9.62 12.06
CA ASN A 41 6.54 10.10 13.01
C ASN A 41 5.83 10.58 14.28
N ASP A 42 6.25 10.12 15.45
CA ASP A 42 5.83 10.58 16.80
C ASP A 42 4.40 11.16 16.87
N GLY A 43 3.42 10.27 16.68
CA GLY A 43 1.98 10.60 16.79
C GLY A 43 1.36 11.32 15.59
N GLN A 44 2.15 11.70 14.58
CA GLN A 44 1.70 12.30 13.33
C GLN A 44 1.80 11.30 12.17
N SER A 45 0.72 11.17 11.40
CA SER A 45 0.67 10.37 10.19
C SER A 45 0.40 11.27 8.99
N LYS A 46 1.25 11.16 7.95
CA LYS A 46 1.01 11.78 6.64
C LYS A 46 0.85 10.66 5.62
N SER A 47 -0.20 10.74 4.82
CA SER A 47 -0.44 9.78 3.74
C SER A 47 -0.43 10.49 2.39
N ALA A 48 0.27 9.91 1.44
CA ALA A 48 0.09 10.17 0.02
C ALA A 48 -0.81 9.04 -0.52
N TRP A 49 -1.98 9.44 -1.03
CA TRP A 49 -2.83 8.54 -1.79
C TRP A 49 -2.17 8.28 -3.14
N VAL A 50 -2.12 7.02 -3.54
CA VAL A 50 -1.57 6.65 -4.84
C VAL A 50 -2.65 6.87 -5.90
N GLU A 51 -3.79 6.18 -5.78
CA GLU A 51 -5.03 6.34 -6.57
C GLU A 51 -6.06 5.33 -6.03
N ILE A 52 -7.35 5.51 -6.34
CA ILE A 52 -8.38 4.46 -6.23
C ILE A 52 -8.86 4.14 -7.63
N GLU A 53 -8.73 2.89 -8.05
CA GLU A 53 -9.18 2.43 -9.36
C GLU A 53 -10.27 1.38 -9.21
N GLU A 54 -11.34 1.54 -9.99
CA GLU A 54 -12.43 0.57 -10.07
C GLU A 54 -12.47 0.01 -11.49
N VAL A 55 -12.37 -1.31 -11.59
CA VAL A 55 -12.28 -2.01 -12.88
C VAL A 55 -13.43 -3.01 -12.98
N LYS A 56 -14.21 -2.94 -14.05
CA LYS A 56 -15.20 -3.98 -14.36
C LYS A 56 -14.50 -5.32 -14.54
N TRP A 57 -15.06 -6.39 -13.96
CA TRP A 57 -14.47 -7.73 -14.03
C TRP A 57 -14.13 -8.16 -15.46
N GLU A 58 -15.01 -7.86 -16.43
CA GLU A 58 -14.82 -8.21 -17.84
C GLU A 58 -13.61 -7.51 -18.48
N GLN A 59 -13.28 -6.32 -18.01
CA GLN A 59 -12.17 -5.48 -18.50
C GLN A 59 -10.87 -5.75 -17.72
N ALA A 60 -10.96 -6.41 -16.57
CA ALA A 60 -9.81 -6.70 -15.74
C ALA A 60 -8.89 -7.73 -16.40
N THR A 61 -7.58 -7.50 -16.26
CA THR A 61 -6.57 -8.47 -16.66
C THR A 61 -6.72 -9.77 -15.86
N GLU A 62 -6.34 -10.90 -16.45
CA GLU A 62 -6.33 -12.20 -15.76
C GLU A 62 -5.50 -12.17 -14.47
N LYS A 63 -4.43 -11.36 -14.44
CA LYS A 63 -3.63 -11.17 -13.22
C LYS A 63 -4.45 -10.58 -12.08
N LEU A 64 -5.28 -9.56 -12.35
CA LEU A 64 -6.13 -8.92 -11.34
C LEU A 64 -7.26 -9.84 -10.88
N LYS A 65 -7.89 -10.57 -11.81
CA LYS A 65 -8.95 -11.54 -11.51
C LYS A 65 -8.47 -12.66 -10.58
N ASN A 66 -7.26 -13.15 -10.81
CA ASN A 66 -6.66 -14.23 -10.02
C ASN A 66 -5.99 -13.73 -8.73
N MET A 67 -5.90 -12.43 -8.51
CA MET A 67 -5.34 -11.88 -7.27
C MET A 67 -6.37 -12.04 -6.15
N PRO A 68 -5.98 -12.51 -4.95
CA PRO A 68 -6.92 -12.67 -3.85
C PRO A 68 -7.41 -11.32 -3.33
N ASP A 69 -8.65 -11.29 -2.85
CA ASP A 69 -9.20 -10.16 -2.09
C ASP A 69 -8.48 -10.05 -0.75
N ALA A 70 -7.82 -8.91 -0.54
CA ALA A 70 -6.82 -8.77 0.48
C ALA A 70 -6.37 -7.33 0.68
N MET A 71 -6.04 -7.00 1.93
CA MET A 71 -5.20 -5.87 2.27
C MET A 71 -3.82 -6.34 2.69
N TYR A 72 -2.81 -5.85 1.97
CA TYR A 72 -1.40 -6.04 2.32
C TYR A 72 -0.81 -4.72 2.77
N MET A 73 -0.10 -4.76 3.90
CA MET A 73 0.64 -3.62 4.43
C MET A 73 2.11 -4.01 4.60
N PHE A 74 3.00 -3.22 4.00
CA PHE A 74 4.43 -3.45 3.98
C PHE A 74 5.14 -2.31 4.68
N ASN A 75 5.88 -2.62 5.75
CA ASN A 75 6.83 -1.69 6.33
C ASN A 75 8.07 -1.69 5.43
N VAL A 76 8.47 -0.54 4.92
CA VAL A 76 9.56 -0.40 3.94
C VAL A 76 10.62 0.56 4.44
N SER A 77 11.80 0.53 3.80
CA SER A 77 12.82 1.55 4.06
C SER A 77 12.41 2.88 3.44
N LYS A 78 13.02 3.99 3.91
CA LYS A 78 12.84 5.32 3.31
C LYS A 78 13.17 5.36 1.82
N GLN A 79 14.17 4.58 1.38
CA GLN A 79 14.57 4.55 -0.03
C GLN A 79 13.47 3.90 -0.88
N ILE A 80 13.02 2.71 -0.49
CA ILE A 80 11.92 2.01 -1.18
C ILE A 80 10.65 2.86 -1.19
N PHE A 81 10.36 3.58 -0.10
CA PHE A 81 9.22 4.50 -0.07
C PHE A 81 9.31 5.60 -1.13
N LYS A 82 10.49 6.21 -1.33
CA LYS A 82 10.71 7.22 -2.37
C LYS A 82 10.55 6.65 -3.77
N ASP A 83 11.06 5.43 -3.99
CA ASP A 83 10.96 4.76 -5.30
C ASP A 83 9.48 4.44 -5.61
N LEU A 84 8.73 3.94 -4.64
CA LEU A 84 7.29 3.70 -4.77
C LEU A 84 6.51 5.01 -5.00
N LEU A 85 6.89 6.10 -4.34
CA LEU A 85 6.29 7.41 -4.55
C LEU A 85 6.54 7.93 -5.98
N HIS A 86 7.71 7.65 -6.55
CA HIS A 86 8.01 7.99 -7.94
C HIS A 86 7.16 7.19 -8.94
N ILE A 87 6.99 5.88 -8.69
CA ILE A 87 6.11 5.02 -9.50
C ILE A 87 4.66 5.50 -9.38
N ALA A 88 4.18 5.83 -8.18
CA ALA A 88 2.82 6.33 -7.95
C ALA A 88 2.48 7.52 -8.85
N ASN A 89 3.42 8.47 -8.98
CA ASN A 89 3.22 9.67 -9.77
C ASN A 89 3.33 9.46 -11.29
N SER A 90 3.81 8.31 -11.77
CA SER A 90 4.04 8.06 -13.20
C SER A 90 3.20 6.91 -13.76
N HIS A 91 3.09 5.80 -13.02
CA HIS A 91 2.46 4.54 -13.44
C HIS A 91 1.79 3.84 -12.24
N HIS A 92 0.80 4.51 -11.61
CA HIS A 92 0.15 4.02 -10.39
C HIS A 92 -0.42 2.61 -10.50
N GLN A 93 -0.90 2.19 -11.68
CA GLN A 93 -1.47 0.87 -11.91
C GLN A 93 -0.51 -0.28 -11.60
N GLU A 94 0.80 -0.05 -11.77
CA GLU A 94 1.82 -1.05 -11.46
C GLU A 94 1.84 -1.39 -9.95
N LEU A 95 1.56 -0.40 -9.10
CA LEU A 95 1.64 -0.55 -7.65
C LEU A 95 0.67 -1.59 -7.09
N TYR A 96 -0.49 -1.78 -7.72
CA TYR A 96 -1.46 -2.79 -7.28
C TYR A 96 -0.92 -4.22 -7.38
N CYS A 97 0.03 -4.43 -8.28
CA CYS A 97 0.61 -5.73 -8.57
C CYS A 97 2.01 -5.94 -7.98
N LEU A 98 2.61 -4.91 -7.37
CA LEU A 98 3.97 -4.97 -6.84
C LEU A 98 4.01 -5.54 -5.42
N THR A 99 5.09 -6.26 -5.12
CA THR A 99 5.48 -6.62 -3.76
C THR A 99 6.84 -5.99 -3.50
N PRO A 100 6.94 -4.91 -2.69
CA PRO A 100 8.20 -4.22 -2.49
C PRO A 100 9.16 -5.07 -1.65
N VAL A 101 10.44 -4.70 -1.64
CA VAL A 101 11.36 -5.17 -0.60
C VAL A 101 10.93 -4.54 0.72
N TYR A 102 10.48 -5.37 1.67
CA TYR A 102 9.88 -4.92 2.92
C TYR A 102 10.70 -5.40 4.13
N LEU A 103 10.65 -4.61 5.21
CA LEU A 103 11.18 -4.91 6.53
C LEU A 103 10.25 -5.85 7.29
N ALA A 104 8.93 -5.60 7.20
CA ALA A 104 7.89 -6.44 7.77
C ALA A 104 6.63 -6.36 6.90
N ARG A 105 5.77 -7.38 6.98
CA ARG A 105 4.51 -7.48 6.23
C ARG A 105 3.39 -7.88 7.16
N GLU A 106 2.26 -7.21 7.01
CA GLU A 106 0.98 -7.57 7.61
C GLU A 106 -0.02 -7.89 6.49
N TYR A 107 -0.94 -8.80 6.78
CA TYR A 107 -1.94 -9.29 5.83
C TYR A 107 -3.29 -9.44 6.53
N ASN A 108 -4.32 -8.88 5.92
CA ASN A 108 -5.70 -9.07 6.34
C ASN A 108 -6.52 -9.54 5.13
N GLN A 109 -7.27 -10.63 5.33
CA GLN A 109 -8.30 -11.03 4.37
C GLN A 109 -9.45 -10.04 4.45
N LEU A 110 -9.84 -9.52 3.30
CA LEU A 110 -11.08 -8.78 3.14
C LEU A 110 -12.08 -9.86 2.75
N HIS A 111 -13.11 -10.06 3.58
CA HIS A 111 -14.29 -10.95 3.46
C HIS A 111 -14.48 -11.98 4.59
N ASN A 112 -15.66 -11.85 5.22
CA ASN A 112 -16.48 -12.84 5.91
C ASN A 112 -17.87 -12.77 5.28
#